data_AF-A0A2E4HCR5-F1
#
_entry.id   AF-A0A2E4HCR5-F1
#
_cell.length_a   1.000
_cell.length_b   1.000
_cell.length_c   1.000
_cell.angle_alpha   90.00
_cell.angle_beta   90.00
_cell.angle_gamma   90.00
#
_symmetry.space_group_name_H-M   'P 1'
#
loop_
_entity.id
_entity.type
_entity.pdbx_description
1 polymer ?
#
loop_
_entity_poly.entity_id
_entity_poly.type
_entity_poly.pdbx_seq_one_letter_code
_entity_poly.pdbx_strand_id
1 'polypeptide(L)'
;KLDVNQIPYDVPWNLEVAITEFVNYCNNRRYHKASGNVAPSNVLDGRREQILQNRKEVQTQTFHRRRLCNQHLRELAQSAPNLH
;
A
#
# COMPACT_ATOMS: atom_id res chain seq x y z
N LYS A 1 27.03 -13.74 -8.06
CA LYS A 1 25.93 -14.21 -8.94
C LYS A 1 24.82 -14.65 -7.99
N LEU A 2 23.69 -13.94 -7.92
CA LEU A 2 22.58 -14.38 -7.06
C LEU A 2 22.01 -15.64 -7.71
N ASP A 3 21.98 -16.72 -6.95
CA ASP A 3 21.46 -18.00 -7.41
C ASP A 3 19.97 -17.81 -7.71
N VAL A 4 19.57 -18.05 -8.96
CA VAL A 4 18.16 -17.97 -9.34
C VAL A 4 17.51 -19.22 -8.76
N ASN A 5 16.57 -19.04 -7.83
CA ASN A 5 15.90 -20.13 -7.15
C ASN A 5 14.99 -20.86 -8.17
N GLN A 6 15.57 -21.84 -8.88
CA GLN A 6 14.84 -22.68 -9.82
C GLN A 6 14.14 -23.78 -9.04
N ILE A 7 12.81 -23.71 -8.97
CA ILE A 7 11.98 -24.78 -8.42
C ILE A 7 11.64 -25.71 -9.59
N PRO A 8 12.15 -26.95 -9.62
CA PRO A 8 11.74 -27.92 -10.63
C PRO A 8 10.27 -28.29 -10.43
N TYR A 9 9.53 -28.45 -11.53
CA TYR A 9 8.13 -28.84 -11.52
C TYR A 9 8.00 -30.30 -11.99
N ASP A 10 7.26 -31.10 -11.22
CA ASP A 10 7.13 -32.54 -11.47
C ASP A 10 6.25 -32.86 -12.70
N VAL A 11 5.30 -31.98 -13.04
CA VAL A 11 4.44 -32.10 -14.23
C VAL A 11 4.28 -30.74 -14.92
N PRO A 12 4.17 -30.69 -16.27
CA PRO A 12 4.07 -29.43 -17.02
C PRO A 12 2.90 -28.54 -16.59
N TRP A 13 1.76 -29.13 -16.23
CA TRP A 13 0.58 -28.40 -15.74
C TRP A 13 0.87 -27.54 -14.51
N ASN A 14 1.72 -28.02 -13.59
CA ASN A 14 2.04 -27.26 -12.38
C ASN A 14 2.85 -25.99 -12.69
N LEU A 15 3.69 -26.04 -13.73
CA LEU A 15 4.42 -24.86 -14.20
C LEU A 15 3.47 -23.84 -14.83
N GLU A 16 2.50 -24.29 -15.64
CA GLU A 16 1.50 -23.40 -16.25
C GLU A 16 0.65 -22.69 -15.19
N VAL A 17 0.22 -23.41 -14.16
CA VAL A 17 -0.49 -22.83 -13.01
C VAL A 17 0.40 -21.81 -12.30
N ALA A 18 1.64 -22.16 -11.98
CA ALA A 18 2.55 -21.26 -11.27
C ALA A 18 2.87 -19.98 -12.07
N ILE A 19 3.04 -20.09 -13.39
CA ILE A 19 3.23 -18.92 -14.28
C ILE A 19 1.97 -18.05 -14.26
N THR A 20 0.78 -18.66 -14.36
CA THR A 20 -0.49 -17.92 -14.33
C THR A 20 -0.67 -17.17 -13.02
N GLU A 21 -0.36 -17.80 -11.90
CA GLU A 21 -0.39 -17.16 -10.57
C GLU A 21 0.63 -16.02 -10.47
N PHE A 22 1.85 -16.23 -10.98
CA PHE A 22 2.89 -15.20 -11.00
C PHE A 22 2.46 -13.97 -11.80
N VAL A 23 1.95 -14.17 -13.02
CA VAL A 23 1.45 -13.10 -13.90
C VAL A 23 0.31 -12.35 -13.21
N ASN A 24 -0.65 -13.08 -12.65
CA ASN A 24 -1.77 -12.47 -11.92
C ASN A 24 -1.29 -11.64 -10.72
N TYR A 25 -0.34 -12.18 -9.94
CA TYR A 25 0.25 -11.46 -8.83
C TYR A 25 0.94 -10.17 -9.28
N CYS A 26 1.80 -10.25 -10.30
CA CYS A 26 2.55 -9.09 -10.78
C CYS A 26 1.64 -8.00 -11.36
N ASN A 27 0.59 -8.37 -12.09
CA ASN A 27 -0.26 -7.40 -12.78
C ASN A 27 -1.35 -6.81 -11.87
N ASN A 28 -1.97 -7.63 -11.02
CA ASN A 28 -3.19 -7.25 -10.31
C ASN A 28 -2.98 -6.98 -8.83
N ARG A 29 -1.97 -7.59 -8.20
CA ARG A 29 -1.80 -7.55 -6.73
C ARG A 29 -0.56 -6.77 -6.30
N ARG A 30 0.52 -6.83 -7.08
CA ARG A 30 1.79 -6.21 -6.71
C ARG A 30 1.72 -4.69 -6.91
N TYR A 31 1.89 -3.95 -5.83
CA TYR A 31 2.10 -2.51 -5.89
C TYR A 31 3.50 -2.19 -6.41
N HIS A 32 3.57 -1.35 -7.44
CA HIS A 32 4.85 -1.00 -8.06
C HIS A 32 5.28 0.42 -7.66
N LYS A 33 6.49 0.55 -7.09
CA LYS A 33 7.01 1.83 -6.56
C LYS A 33 7.13 2.91 -7.63
N ALA A 34 7.66 2.57 -8.81
CA ALA A 34 7.79 3.52 -9.91
C ALA A 34 6.42 4.06 -10.38
N SER A 35 5.36 3.26 -10.23
CA SER A 35 3.99 3.65 -10.56
C SER A 35 3.26 4.35 -9.40
N GLY A 36 3.95 4.75 -8.33
CA GLY A 36 3.32 5.39 -7.16
C GLY A 36 2.59 4.39 -6.25
N ASN A 37 3.08 3.15 -6.16
CA ASN A 37 2.42 2.06 -5.43
C ASN A 37 0.98 1.84 -5.92
N VAL A 38 0.81 1.81 -7.24
CA VAL A 38 -0.42 1.42 -7.93
C VAL A 38 -0.14 0.12 -8.66
N ALA A 39 -1.10 -0.81 -8.65
CA ALA A 39 -0.96 -2.08 -9.38
C ALA A 39 -0.94 -1.81 -10.90
N PRO A 40 -0.12 -2.54 -11.68
CA PRO A 40 -0.02 -2.32 -13.14
C PRO A 40 -1.35 -2.33 -13.88
N SER A 41 -2.28 -3.23 -13.55
CA SER A 41 -3.60 -3.27 -14.20
C SER A 41 -4.38 -1.96 -14.02
N ASN A 42 -4.38 -1.38 -12.83
CA ASN A 42 -5.00 -0.07 -12.58
C ASN A 42 -4.33 1.08 -13.36
N VAL A 43 -3.04 0.94 -13.69
CA VAL A 43 -2.34 1.92 -14.54
C VAL A 43 -2.78 1.78 -15.99
N LEU A 44 -2.86 0.54 -16.49
CA LEU A 44 -3.36 0.25 -17.84
C LEU A 44 -4.82 0.72 -18.01
N ASP A 45 -5.63 0.56 -16.97
CA ASP A 45 -7.02 1.04 -16.95
C ASP A 45 -7.14 2.57 -16.79
N GLY A 46 -6.02 3.32 -16.74
CA GLY A 46 -6.02 4.77 -16.59
C GLY A 46 -6.42 5.28 -15.20
N ARG A 47 -6.67 4.39 -14.23
CA ARG A 47 -7.17 4.73 -12.88
C ARG A 47 -6.13 5.28 -11.92
N ARG A 48 -4.86 5.35 -12.35
CA ARG A 48 -3.72 5.72 -11.50
C ARG A 48 -3.94 7.06 -10.79
N GLU A 49 -4.32 8.10 -11.53
CA GLU A 49 -4.43 9.46 -10.99
C GLU A 49 -5.56 9.57 -9.97
N GLN A 50 -6.72 9.00 -10.29
CA GLN A 50 -7.87 8.93 -9.38
C GLN A 50 -7.52 8.25 -8.06
N ILE A 51 -6.81 7.11 -8.10
CA ILE A 51 -6.38 6.39 -6.89
C ILE A 51 -5.45 7.26 -6.05
N LEU A 52 -4.48 7.94 -6.68
CA LEU A 52 -3.54 8.80 -5.96
C LEU A 52 -4.22 10.02 -5.37
N GLN A 53 -5.21 10.59 -6.06
CA GLN A 53 -5.99 11.72 -5.58
C GLN A 53 -6.81 11.33 -4.34
N ASN A 54 -7.55 10.23 -4.40
CA ASN A 54 -8.31 9.72 -3.25
C ASN A 54 -7.41 9.46 -2.03
N ARG A 55 -6.20 8.92 -2.25
CA ARG A 55 -5.23 8.69 -1.17
C ARG A 55 -4.78 10.00 -0.51
N LYS A 56 -4.53 11.05 -1.29
CA LYS A 56 -4.16 12.38 -0.77
C LYS A 56 -5.29 12.97 0.09
N GLU A 57 -6.53 12.81 -0.33
CA GLU A 57 -7.70 13.30 0.41
C GLU A 57 -7.83 12.60 1.77
N VAL A 58 -7.76 11.27 1.79
CA VAL A 58 -7.80 10.48 3.03
C VAL A 58 -6.63 10.83 3.95
N GLN A 59 -5.43 11.01 3.39
CA GLN A 59 -4.25 11.41 4.18
C GLN A 59 -4.45 12.79 4.82
N THR A 60 -4.96 13.76 4.06
CA THR A 60 -5.24 15.11 4.54
C THR A 60 -6.26 15.09 5.68
N GLN A 61 -7.38 14.39 5.49
CA GLN A 61 -8.39 14.21 6.54
C GLN A 61 -7.81 13.56 7.80
N THR A 62 -6.97 12.53 7.64
CA THR A 62 -6.31 11.85 8.74
C THR A 62 -5.39 12.78 9.52
N PHE A 63 -4.60 13.61 8.83
CA PHE A 63 -3.72 14.58 9.48
C PHE A 63 -4.50 15.66 10.24
N HIS A 64 -5.59 16.17 9.66
CA HIS A 64 -6.45 17.12 10.36
C HIS A 64 -7.03 16.53 11.65
N ARG A 65 -7.60 15.32 11.58
CA ARG A 65 -8.16 14.64 12.76
C ARG A 65 -7.10 14.42 13.84
N ARG A 66 -5.90 13.98 13.45
CA ARG A 66 -4.78 13.78 14.39
C ARG A 66 -4.34 15.09 15.04
N ARG A 67 -4.30 16.19 14.28
CA ARG A 67 -3.93 17.52 14.80
C ARG A 67 -4.92 17.97 15.88
N LEU A 68 -6.23 17.86 15.62
CA LEU A 68 -7.28 18.21 16.58
C LEU A 68 -7.20 17.35 17.85
N CYS A 69 -7.08 16.03 17.69
CA CYS A 69 -6.95 15.11 18.81
C CYS A 69 -5.72 15.44 19.68
N ASN A 70 -4.58 15.71 19.04
CA ASN A 70 -3.35 16.06 19.76
C ASN A 70 -3.42 17.43 20.43
N GLN A 71 -4.13 18.41 19.84
CA GLN A 71 -4.37 19.70 20.50
C GLN A 71 -5.20 19.51 21.77
N HIS A 72 -6.30 18.77 21.67
CA HIS A 72 -7.15 18.48 22.82
C HIS A 72 -6.38 17.74 23.94
N LEU A 73 -5.57 16.74 23.58
CA LEU A 73 -4.73 16.04 24.55
C LEU A 73 -3.71 16.96 25.24
N ARG A 74 -3.15 17.95 24.52
CA ARG A 74 -2.24 18.95 25.09
C ARG A 74 -2.95 19.90 26.05
N GLU A 75 -4.15 20.35 25.68
CA GLU A 75 -5.00 21.19 26.54
C GLU A 75 -5.35 20.46 27.84
N LEU A 76 -5.78 19.20 27.75
CA LEU A 76 -6.05 18.36 28.92
C LEU A 76 -4.81 18.23 29.81
N ALA A 77 -3.64 17.95 29.22
CA ALA A 77 -2.39 17.85 29.95
C ALA A 77 -1.97 19.18 30.62
N GLN A 78 -2.29 20.32 30.03
CA GLN A 78 -2.03 21.65 30.60
C GLN A 78 -3.02 22.04 31.70
N SER A 79 -4.28 21.57 31.59
CA SER A 79 -5.33 21.80 32.59
C SER A 79 -5.26 20.87 33.80
N ALA A 80 -4.47 19.79 33.70
CA ALA A 80 -4.23 18.90 34.84
C ALA A 80 -3.50 19.71 35.93
N PRO A 81 -4.02 19.80 37.16
CA PRO A 81 -3.34 20.53 38.21
C PRO A 81 -1.97 19.89 38.43
N ASN A 82 -0.92 20.72 38.47
CA ASN A 82 0.42 20.28 38.89
C ASN A 82 0.28 19.71 40.31
N LEU A 83 0.15 18.39 40.43
CA LEU A 83 0.24 17.67 41.69
C LEU A 83 1.72 17.71 42.06
N HIS A 84 2.10 18.71 42.85
CA HIS A 84 3.38 18.80 43.53
C HIS A 84 3.15 18.99 45.02
#